data_AF-A0A2T6BYW8-F1
#
_entry.id   AF-A0A2T6BYW8-F1
#
_cell.length_a   1.000
_cell.length_b   1.000
_cell.length_c   1.000
_cell.angle_alpha   90.00
_cell.angle_beta   90.00
_cell.angle_gamma   90.00
#
_symmetry.space_group_name_H-M   'P 1'
#
loop_
_entity.id
_entity.type
_entity.pdbx_description
1 polymer ?
#
loop_
_entity_poly.entity_id
_entity_poly.type
_entity_poly.pdbx_seq_one_letter_code
_entity_poly.pdbx_strand_id
1 'polypeptide(L)'
;MAENRSRRTSKKKQKILLTAERLFLKKGIRAVTVENIVDEAQVSKATFYKYFRNKEDILERVFIHMTDEIAAHYRDIVEQAKRDGLTKEMFLKLFNVNEYDRYYQSDYALELFRDYPELTNKIQSHGLEKVMPFYQELIRLAKAEGIIRTDVDTDVLMVYTLQIRRMFIEHPQLPGHMNVKEATTRFLDLYLYGVMERDSSIKTRRERFPPTVPKKDLHSLVDRLEERDQKSARDFLLYLVDRSKNTGDE
;
A
#
# COMPACT_ATOMS: atom_id res chain seq x y z
N MET A 1 -11.82 -5.71 38.99
CA MET A 1 -12.84 -4.99 38.17
C MET A 1 -12.25 -4.16 37.02
N ALA A 2 -11.06 -3.53 37.17
CA ALA A 2 -10.44 -2.71 36.13
C ALA A 2 -10.06 -3.47 34.84
N GLU A 3 -9.52 -4.69 34.97
CA GLU A 3 -9.08 -5.51 33.82
C GLU A 3 -10.23 -5.98 32.94
N ASN A 4 -11.36 -6.35 33.55
CA ASN A 4 -12.58 -6.75 32.84
C ASN A 4 -13.25 -5.55 32.14
N ARG A 5 -13.12 -4.33 32.71
CA ARG A 5 -13.57 -3.09 32.09
C ARG A 5 -12.70 -2.72 30.89
N SER A 6 -11.37 -2.85 31.01
CA SER A 6 -10.40 -2.63 29.92
C SER A 6 -10.62 -3.59 28.74
N ARG A 7 -10.78 -4.90 29.01
CA ARG A 7 -11.09 -5.90 27.97
C ARG A 7 -12.42 -5.63 27.26
N ARG A 8 -13.48 -5.24 27.99
CA ARG A 8 -14.79 -4.88 27.40
C ARG A 8 -14.71 -3.60 26.57
N THR A 9 -13.93 -2.62 27.01
CA THR A 9 -13.67 -1.36 26.29
C THR A 9 -12.93 -1.62 24.98
N SER A 10 -11.90 -2.46 24.99
CA SER A 10 -11.18 -2.91 23.78
C SER A 10 -12.11 -3.65 22.80
N LYS A 11 -12.93 -4.60 23.27
CA LYS A 11 -13.87 -5.34 22.40
C LYS A 11 -14.89 -4.45 21.68
N LYS A 12 -15.46 -3.45 22.38
CA LYS A 12 -16.43 -2.52 21.76
C LYS A 12 -15.76 -1.61 20.74
N LYS A 13 -14.56 -1.09 21.04
CA LYS A 13 -13.77 -0.28 20.11
C LYS A 13 -13.47 -1.08 18.83
N GLN A 14 -13.00 -2.32 18.98
CA GLN A 14 -12.71 -3.20 17.85
C GLN A 14 -13.96 -3.54 17.04
N LYS A 15 -15.10 -3.81 17.70
CA LYS A 15 -16.37 -4.06 17.00
C LYS A 15 -16.75 -2.89 16.11
N ILE A 16 -16.70 -1.67 16.64
CA ILE A 16 -17.03 -0.46 15.88
C ILE A 16 -16.07 -0.28 14.70
N LEU A 17 -14.76 -0.48 14.92
CA LEU A 17 -13.73 -0.36 13.89
C LEU A 17 -13.97 -1.34 12.73
N LEU A 18 -14.13 -2.63 13.02
CA LEU A 18 -14.37 -3.68 12.02
C LEU A 18 -15.72 -3.49 11.30
N THR A 19 -16.75 -3.00 12.00
CA THR A 19 -18.02 -2.65 11.37
C THR A 19 -17.85 -1.49 10.39
N ALA A 20 -17.12 -0.45 10.77
CA ALA A 20 -16.86 0.69 9.90
C ALA A 20 -16.04 0.28 8.67
N GLU A 21 -14.96 -0.48 8.84
CA GLU A 21 -14.15 -1.01 7.75
C GLU A 21 -15.01 -1.76 6.72
N ARG A 22 -15.82 -2.73 7.18
CA ARG A 22 -16.68 -3.50 6.29
C ARG A 22 -17.71 -2.62 5.57
N LEU A 23 -18.31 -1.65 6.27
CA LEU A 23 -19.29 -0.74 5.66
C LEU A 23 -18.64 0.15 4.61
N PHE A 24 -17.48 0.71 4.92
CA PHE A 24 -16.71 1.54 4.01
C PHE A 24 -16.28 0.76 2.75
N LEU A 25 -15.67 -0.41 2.91
CA LEU A 25 -15.26 -1.24 1.77
C LEU A 25 -16.45 -1.70 0.91
N LYS A 26 -17.64 -1.83 1.48
CA LYS A 26 -18.84 -2.27 0.75
C LYS A 26 -19.61 -1.14 0.07
N LYS A 27 -19.63 0.07 0.65
CA LYS A 27 -20.53 1.15 0.24
C LYS A 27 -19.84 2.46 -0.12
N GLY A 28 -18.52 2.54 0.03
CA GLY A 28 -17.79 3.81 -0.02
C GLY A 28 -17.86 4.58 1.30
N ILE A 29 -17.05 5.64 1.38
CA ILE A 29 -17.02 6.58 2.50
C ILE A 29 -18.28 7.46 2.49
N ARG A 30 -18.67 8.03 1.36
CA ARG A 30 -19.75 9.01 1.22
C ARG A 30 -21.08 8.46 1.71
N ALA A 31 -21.42 7.23 1.34
CA ALA A 31 -22.69 6.60 1.67
C ALA A 31 -22.82 6.11 3.12
N VAL A 32 -21.72 6.08 3.90
CA VAL A 32 -21.70 5.54 5.27
C VAL A 32 -21.75 6.68 6.30
N THR A 33 -22.75 6.70 7.16
CA THR A 33 -22.85 7.64 8.29
C THR A 33 -22.41 7.03 9.62
N VAL A 34 -22.19 7.86 10.64
CA VAL A 34 -21.95 7.38 12.01
C VAL A 34 -23.15 6.56 12.50
N GLU A 35 -24.37 6.97 12.16
CA GLU A 35 -25.61 6.24 12.43
C GLU A 35 -25.55 4.82 11.85
N ASN A 36 -25.18 4.67 10.56
CA ASN A 36 -25.05 3.35 9.96
C ASN A 36 -24.05 2.46 10.71
N ILE A 37 -22.92 3.03 11.16
CA ILE A 37 -21.90 2.30 11.89
C ILE A 37 -22.42 1.85 13.26
N VAL A 38 -23.06 2.73 14.02
CA VAL A 38 -23.51 2.40 15.38
C VAL A 38 -24.70 1.46 15.39
N ASP A 39 -25.61 1.59 14.43
CA ASP A 39 -26.77 0.70 14.26
C ASP A 39 -26.29 -0.73 13.94
N GLU A 40 -25.40 -0.86 12.95
CA GLU A 40 -24.84 -2.15 12.53
C GLU A 40 -23.92 -2.76 13.61
N ALA A 41 -23.16 -1.92 14.34
CA ALA A 41 -22.35 -2.37 15.47
C ALA A 41 -23.17 -2.66 16.73
N GLN A 42 -24.47 -2.35 16.74
CA GLN A 42 -25.37 -2.46 17.89
C GLN A 42 -24.80 -1.76 19.14
N VAL A 43 -24.37 -0.51 18.98
CA VAL A 43 -23.88 0.35 20.06
C VAL A 43 -24.60 1.69 20.04
N SER A 44 -24.56 2.44 21.14
CA SER A 44 -25.11 3.80 21.15
C SER A 44 -24.14 4.78 20.47
N LYS A 45 -24.68 5.88 19.92
CA LYS A 45 -23.91 7.02 19.41
C LYS A 45 -22.95 7.60 20.48
N ALA A 46 -23.36 7.64 21.75
CA ALA A 46 -22.49 8.00 22.87
C ALA A 46 -21.31 7.03 23.06
N THR A 47 -21.51 5.73 22.80
CA THR A 47 -20.42 4.74 22.84
C THR A 47 -19.43 4.94 21.70
N PHE A 48 -19.91 5.32 20.50
CA PHE A 48 -19.04 5.67 19.39
C PHE A 48 -18.15 6.86 19.73
N TYR A 49 -18.74 7.98 20.18
CA TYR A 49 -17.98 9.19 20.48
C TYR A 49 -17.05 9.07 21.68
N LYS A 50 -17.22 8.05 22.51
CA LYS A 50 -16.23 7.67 23.53
C LYS A 50 -14.91 7.19 22.91
N TYR A 51 -14.94 6.59 21.72
CA TYR A 51 -13.78 5.97 21.08
C TYR A 51 -13.26 6.72 19.87
N PHE A 52 -14.15 7.37 19.12
CA PHE A 52 -13.83 8.06 17.87
C PHE A 52 -14.44 9.45 17.87
N ARG A 53 -13.65 10.46 17.51
CA ARG A 53 -14.06 11.87 17.60
C ARG A 53 -15.14 12.21 16.58
N ASN A 54 -15.00 11.69 15.37
CA ASN A 54 -15.86 11.93 14.22
C ASN A 54 -15.70 10.81 13.18
N LYS A 55 -16.30 10.97 12.01
CA LYS A 55 -16.24 10.01 10.90
C LYS A 55 -14.82 9.91 10.33
N GLU A 56 -14.11 11.03 10.25
CA GLU A 56 -12.75 11.13 9.75
C GLU A 56 -11.73 10.42 10.66
N ASP A 57 -11.92 10.48 11.98
CA ASP A 57 -11.08 9.76 12.95
C ASP A 57 -11.26 8.25 12.79
N ILE A 58 -12.50 7.74 12.69
CA ILE A 58 -12.68 6.30 12.44
C ILE A 58 -12.19 5.88 11.05
N LEU A 59 -12.31 6.74 10.05
CA LEU A 59 -11.77 6.53 8.70
C LEU A 59 -10.24 6.34 8.74
N GLU A 60 -9.51 7.23 9.42
CA GLU A 60 -8.07 7.10 9.64
C GLU A 60 -7.73 5.80 10.36
N ARG A 61 -8.49 5.44 11.41
CA ARG A 61 -8.26 4.22 12.19
C ARG A 61 -8.50 2.95 11.39
N VAL A 62 -9.49 2.93 10.50
CA VAL A 62 -9.75 1.82 9.59
C VAL A 62 -8.54 1.61 8.68
N PHE A 63 -8.03 2.69 8.06
CA PHE A 63 -6.85 2.55 7.21
C PHE A 63 -5.64 2.03 7.97
N ILE A 64 -5.33 2.61 9.15
CA ILE A 64 -4.19 2.17 9.96
C ILE A 64 -4.30 0.68 10.29
N HIS A 65 -5.51 0.23 10.66
CA HIS A 65 -5.76 -1.18 10.94
C HIS A 65 -5.45 -2.07 9.74
N MET A 66 -5.96 -1.73 8.56
CA MET A 66 -5.71 -2.47 7.32
C MET A 66 -4.20 -2.50 6.99
N THR A 67 -3.48 -1.39 7.19
CA THR A 67 -2.03 -1.37 6.95
C THR A 67 -1.22 -2.18 7.96
N ASP A 68 -1.65 -2.22 9.22
CA ASP A 68 -1.01 -3.06 10.23
C ASP A 68 -1.22 -4.55 9.92
N GLU A 69 -2.40 -4.94 9.40
CA GLU A 69 -2.67 -6.31 8.94
C GLU A 69 -1.80 -6.69 7.74
N ILE A 70 -1.69 -5.80 6.76
CA ILE A 70 -0.78 -5.97 5.62
C ILE A 70 0.66 -6.14 6.11
N ALA A 71 1.15 -5.24 6.97
CA ALA A 71 2.51 -5.32 7.49
C ALA A 71 2.76 -6.62 8.27
N ALA A 72 1.77 -7.12 9.02
CA ALA A 72 1.84 -8.42 9.67
C ALA A 72 1.93 -9.56 8.64
N HIS A 73 1.14 -9.51 7.57
CA HIS A 73 1.21 -10.50 6.51
C HIS A 73 2.60 -10.54 5.83
N TYR A 74 3.16 -9.37 5.48
CA TYR A 74 4.51 -9.28 4.92
C TYR A 74 5.58 -9.82 5.89
N ARG A 75 5.44 -9.52 7.19
CA ARG A 75 6.32 -10.08 8.22
C ARG A 75 6.27 -11.60 8.24
N ASP A 76 5.08 -12.18 8.23
CA ASP A 76 4.93 -13.64 8.26
C ASP A 76 5.58 -14.31 7.05
N ILE A 77 5.46 -13.69 5.86
CA ILE A 77 6.14 -14.17 4.64
C ILE A 77 7.66 -14.06 4.78
N VAL A 78 8.18 -12.94 5.31
CA VAL A 78 9.63 -12.77 5.55
C VAL A 78 10.14 -13.86 6.49
N GLU A 79 9.46 -14.08 7.61
CA GLU A 79 9.90 -15.06 8.61
C GLU A 79 9.77 -16.49 8.09
N GLN A 80 8.79 -16.78 7.25
CA GLN A 80 8.72 -18.05 6.54
C GLN A 80 9.87 -18.21 5.54
N ALA A 81 10.13 -17.19 4.71
CA ALA A 81 11.18 -17.20 3.71
C ALA A 81 12.58 -17.36 4.32
N LYS A 82 12.83 -16.77 5.50
CA LYS A 82 14.08 -16.95 6.23
C LYS A 82 14.28 -18.38 6.76
N ARG A 83 13.20 -19.10 7.06
CA ARG A 83 13.25 -20.48 7.57
C ARG A 83 13.37 -21.51 6.45
N ASP A 84 12.55 -21.35 5.41
CA ASP A 84 12.32 -22.39 4.40
C ASP A 84 12.94 -22.04 3.03
N GLY A 85 13.53 -20.85 2.90
CA GLY A 85 13.92 -20.27 1.62
C GLY A 85 12.76 -19.52 0.96
N LEU A 86 13.07 -18.48 0.18
CA LEU A 86 12.05 -17.79 -0.60
C LEU A 86 11.86 -18.53 -1.93
N THR A 87 10.62 -18.91 -2.24
CA THR A 87 10.29 -19.46 -3.56
C THR A 87 9.79 -18.38 -4.51
N LYS A 88 9.93 -18.60 -5.82
CA LYS A 88 9.35 -17.71 -6.84
C LYS A 88 7.84 -17.54 -6.66
N GLU A 89 7.12 -18.60 -6.28
CA GLU A 89 5.67 -18.52 -6.04
C GLU A 89 5.36 -17.62 -4.84
N MET A 90 6.09 -17.76 -3.73
CA MET A 90 5.95 -16.87 -2.56
C MET A 90 6.22 -15.42 -2.92
N PHE A 91 7.26 -15.16 -3.71
CA PHE A 91 7.58 -13.82 -4.19
C PHE A 91 6.45 -13.23 -5.05
N LEU A 92 5.93 -13.98 -6.02
CA LEU A 92 4.85 -13.50 -6.90
C LEU A 92 3.55 -13.24 -6.13
N LYS A 93 3.28 -13.99 -5.04
CA LYS A 93 2.12 -13.74 -4.17
C LYS A 93 2.14 -12.35 -3.52
N LEU A 94 3.31 -11.73 -3.33
CA LEU A 94 3.43 -10.35 -2.82
C LEU A 94 2.72 -9.33 -3.71
N PHE A 95 2.67 -9.62 -5.01
CA PHE A 95 2.07 -8.74 -6.01
C PHE A 95 0.58 -9.05 -6.25
N ASN A 96 0.11 -10.22 -5.80
CA ASN A 96 -1.24 -10.78 -6.02
C ASN A 96 -2.10 -10.88 -4.74
N VAL A 97 -1.91 -9.99 -3.77
CA VAL A 97 -2.66 -10.09 -2.51
C VAL A 97 -4.14 -9.76 -2.75
N ASN A 98 -4.99 -10.78 -2.66
CA ASN A 98 -6.45 -10.66 -2.78
C ASN A 98 -7.08 -9.62 -1.82
N GLU A 99 -6.38 -9.22 -0.76
CA GLU A 99 -6.81 -8.17 0.16
C GLU A 99 -6.53 -6.75 -0.39
N TYR A 100 -5.41 -6.55 -1.10
CA TYR A 100 -5.18 -5.32 -1.85
C TYR A 100 -6.23 -5.16 -2.96
N ASP A 101 -6.63 -6.26 -3.60
CA ASP A 101 -7.71 -6.25 -4.57
C ASP A 101 -9.01 -5.69 -3.99
N ARG A 102 -9.41 -6.14 -2.79
CA ARG A 102 -10.67 -5.67 -2.17
C ARG A 102 -10.63 -4.19 -1.83
N TYR A 103 -9.50 -3.70 -1.29
CA TYR A 103 -9.33 -2.28 -0.99
C TYR A 103 -9.32 -1.46 -2.29
N TYR A 104 -8.43 -1.77 -3.23
CA TYR A 104 -8.24 -0.97 -4.44
C TYR A 104 -9.43 -1.04 -5.42
N GLN A 105 -10.28 -2.07 -5.34
CA GLN A 105 -11.51 -2.16 -6.14
C GLN A 105 -12.74 -1.57 -5.46
N SER A 106 -12.61 -1.06 -4.23
CA SER A 106 -13.73 -0.49 -3.50
C SER A 106 -13.91 1.00 -3.79
N ASP A 107 -15.16 1.46 -3.73
CA ASP A 107 -15.49 2.89 -3.73
C ASP A 107 -14.79 3.62 -2.58
N TYR A 108 -14.44 2.91 -1.50
CA TYR A 108 -13.66 3.44 -0.40
C TYR A 108 -12.31 3.98 -0.84
N ALA A 109 -11.51 3.20 -1.58
CA ALA A 109 -10.20 3.67 -2.04
C ALA A 109 -10.36 4.87 -2.99
N LEU A 110 -11.30 4.78 -3.94
CA LEU A 110 -11.56 5.86 -4.89
C LEU A 110 -11.95 7.18 -4.20
N GLU A 111 -12.88 7.12 -3.25
CA GLU A 111 -13.34 8.30 -2.50
C GLU A 111 -12.28 8.81 -1.54
N LEU A 112 -11.47 7.93 -0.92
CA LEU A 112 -10.37 8.33 -0.07
C LEU A 112 -9.35 9.18 -0.85
N PHE A 113 -8.92 8.69 -2.01
CA PHE A 113 -7.98 9.40 -2.89
C PHE A 113 -8.55 10.73 -3.40
N ARG A 114 -9.83 10.75 -3.79
CA ARG A 114 -10.47 11.92 -4.39
C ARG A 114 -10.85 13.01 -3.37
N ASP A 115 -11.46 12.60 -2.26
CA ASP A 115 -12.13 13.53 -1.35
C ASP A 115 -11.32 13.83 -0.09
N TYR A 116 -10.34 12.98 0.24
CA TYR A 116 -9.52 13.09 1.45
C TYR A 116 -8.01 13.05 1.13
N PRO A 117 -7.49 13.94 0.26
CA PRO A 117 -6.10 13.87 -0.21
C PRO A 117 -5.07 14.01 0.92
N GLU A 118 -5.29 14.90 1.88
CA GLU A 118 -4.38 15.10 3.01
C GLU A 118 -4.34 13.88 3.96
N LEU A 119 -5.51 13.28 4.21
CA LEU A 119 -5.58 12.03 4.96
C LEU A 119 -4.87 10.91 4.19
N THR A 120 -5.08 10.85 2.87
CA THR A 120 -4.45 9.86 2.00
C THR A 120 -2.92 9.98 2.00
N ASN A 121 -2.37 11.19 1.98
CA ASN A 121 -0.92 11.40 2.07
C ASN A 121 -0.37 10.94 3.42
N LYS A 122 -1.03 11.32 4.52
CA LYS A 122 -0.66 10.93 5.89
C LYS A 122 -0.64 9.42 6.05
N ILE A 123 -1.69 8.75 5.61
CA ILE A 123 -1.86 7.32 5.81
C ILE A 123 -0.95 6.50 4.86
N GLN A 124 -0.72 6.95 3.62
CA GLN A 124 0.25 6.32 2.72
C GLN A 124 1.66 6.36 3.29
N SER A 125 2.07 7.49 3.89
CA SER A 125 3.37 7.63 4.55
C SER A 125 3.49 6.61 5.68
N HIS A 126 2.47 6.50 6.52
CA HIS A 126 2.42 5.51 7.60
C HIS A 126 2.49 4.07 7.08
N GLY A 127 1.69 3.73 6.06
CA GLY A 127 1.68 2.40 5.46
C GLY A 127 3.03 2.03 4.86
N LEU A 128 3.67 2.98 4.17
CA LEU A 128 5.01 2.79 3.60
C LEU A 128 6.04 2.53 4.69
N GLU A 129 6.06 3.33 5.76
CA GLU A 129 6.97 3.14 6.90
C GLU A 129 6.86 1.75 7.52
N LYS A 130 5.65 1.21 7.59
CA LYS A 130 5.34 -0.09 8.21
C LYS A 130 5.71 -1.27 7.32
N VAL A 131 5.45 -1.16 6.02
CA VAL A 131 5.62 -2.27 5.07
C VAL A 131 7.05 -2.30 4.50
N MET A 132 7.70 -1.15 4.35
CA MET A 132 9.00 -1.01 3.69
C MET A 132 10.08 -1.95 4.24
N PRO A 133 10.29 -2.11 5.56
CA PRO A 133 11.35 -2.99 6.06
C PRO A 133 11.17 -4.45 5.64
N PHE A 134 9.93 -4.93 5.63
CA PHE A 134 9.62 -6.30 5.21
C PHE A 134 9.74 -6.45 3.69
N TYR A 135 9.32 -5.44 2.94
CA TYR A 135 9.46 -5.43 1.49
C TYR A 135 10.93 -5.47 1.08
N GLN A 136 11.77 -4.60 1.66
CA GLN A 136 13.21 -4.56 1.39
C GLN A 136 13.88 -5.91 1.68
N GLU A 137 13.52 -6.54 2.80
CA GLU A 137 14.05 -7.86 3.15
C GLU A 137 13.62 -8.94 2.15
N LEU A 138 12.37 -8.92 1.67
CA LEU A 138 11.90 -9.86 0.64
C LEU A 138 12.62 -9.66 -0.69
N ILE A 139 12.84 -8.41 -1.11
CA ILE A 139 13.59 -8.11 -2.33
C ILE A 139 15.04 -8.58 -2.18
N ARG A 140 15.65 -8.39 -1.01
CA ARG A 140 17.01 -8.88 -0.71
C ARG A 140 17.09 -10.41 -0.81
N LEU A 141 16.14 -11.12 -0.20
CA LEU A 141 16.06 -12.58 -0.28
C LEU A 141 15.83 -13.05 -1.73
N ALA A 142 14.93 -12.38 -2.47
CA ALA A 142 14.66 -12.73 -3.86
C ALA A 142 15.87 -12.57 -4.77
N LYS A 143 16.72 -11.56 -4.53
CA LYS A 143 18.00 -11.41 -5.24
C LYS A 143 18.98 -12.52 -4.87
N ALA A 144 19.07 -12.86 -3.59
CA ALA A 144 19.98 -13.91 -3.11
C ALA A 144 19.63 -15.29 -3.66
N GLU A 145 18.33 -15.58 -3.78
CA GLU A 145 17.80 -16.83 -4.37
C GLU A 145 17.79 -16.82 -5.92
N GLY A 146 18.26 -15.74 -6.56
CA GLY A 146 18.24 -15.63 -8.02
C GLY A 146 16.85 -15.57 -8.65
N ILE A 147 15.82 -15.18 -7.88
CA ILE A 147 14.44 -15.04 -8.37
C ILE A 147 14.29 -13.77 -9.20
N ILE A 148 14.93 -12.69 -8.77
CA ILE A 148 14.91 -11.39 -9.45
C ILE A 148 16.30 -10.92 -9.80
N ARG A 149 16.38 -10.06 -10.82
CA ARG A 149 17.66 -9.47 -11.25
C ARG A 149 18.28 -8.64 -10.14
N THR A 150 19.60 -8.76 -9.99
CA THR A 150 20.35 -8.03 -8.95
C THR A 150 20.39 -6.52 -9.17
N ASP A 151 20.24 -6.07 -10.43
CA ASP A 151 20.28 -4.67 -10.86
C ASP A 151 18.95 -3.91 -10.64
N VAL A 152 17.89 -4.60 -10.19
CA VAL A 152 16.61 -3.97 -9.89
C VAL A 152 16.73 -3.16 -8.60
N ASP A 153 16.46 -1.86 -8.68
CA ASP A 153 16.38 -1.00 -7.50
C ASP A 153 15.10 -1.30 -6.69
N THR A 154 15.24 -1.50 -5.38
CA THR A 154 14.15 -1.91 -4.48
C THR A 154 13.09 -0.81 -4.33
N ASP A 155 13.53 0.45 -4.23
CA ASP A 155 12.62 1.58 -4.00
C ASP A 155 11.86 1.90 -5.28
N VAL A 156 12.55 1.85 -6.43
CA VAL A 156 11.91 1.96 -7.75
C VAL A 156 10.89 0.85 -7.94
N LEU A 157 11.23 -0.41 -7.63
CA LEU A 157 10.31 -1.53 -7.77
C LEU A 157 9.02 -1.31 -6.96
N MET A 158 9.15 -0.87 -5.71
CA MET A 158 8.01 -0.62 -4.85
C MET A 158 7.17 0.57 -5.32
N VAL A 159 7.82 1.70 -5.60
CA VAL A 159 7.13 2.93 -6.00
C VAL A 159 6.32 2.68 -7.26
N TYR A 160 6.90 2.08 -8.30
CA TYR A 160 6.16 1.82 -9.53
C TYR A 160 5.07 0.76 -9.33
N THR A 161 5.29 -0.25 -8.48
CA THR A 161 4.21 -1.20 -8.12
C THR A 161 3.01 -0.49 -7.51
N LEU A 162 3.23 0.46 -6.59
CA LEU A 162 2.16 1.25 -5.98
C LEU A 162 1.51 2.21 -7.00
N GLN A 163 2.30 2.85 -7.86
CA GLN A 163 1.77 3.77 -8.88
C GLN A 163 0.93 3.06 -9.94
N ILE A 164 1.32 1.85 -10.36
CA ILE A 164 0.54 1.02 -11.27
C ILE A 164 -0.84 0.74 -10.65
N ARG A 165 -0.87 0.34 -9.37
CA ARG A 165 -2.13 0.08 -8.66
C ARG A 165 -2.98 1.35 -8.56
N ARG A 166 -2.38 2.48 -8.21
CA ARG A 166 -3.06 3.78 -8.12
C ARG A 166 -3.64 4.22 -9.46
N MET A 167 -2.89 4.10 -10.55
CA MET A 167 -3.31 4.49 -11.90
C MET A 167 -4.63 3.83 -12.29
N PHE A 168 -4.79 2.54 -12.04
CA PHE A 168 -6.02 1.83 -12.38
C PHE A 168 -7.23 2.19 -11.51
N ILE A 169 -7.01 2.81 -10.35
CA ILE A 169 -8.07 3.29 -9.45
C ILE A 169 -8.53 4.68 -9.85
N GLU A 170 -7.59 5.60 -10.09
CA GLU A 170 -7.89 6.99 -10.45
C GLU A 170 -8.41 7.12 -11.88
N HIS A 171 -8.01 6.21 -12.76
CA HIS A 171 -8.38 6.21 -14.18
C HIS A 171 -9.00 4.87 -14.61
N PRO A 172 -10.22 4.53 -14.16
CA PRO A 172 -10.87 3.25 -14.47
C PRO A 172 -11.40 3.16 -15.91
N GLN A 173 -10.94 4.04 -16.82
CA GLN A 173 -11.32 4.09 -18.24
C GLN A 173 -10.68 2.91 -18.99
N LEU A 174 -11.18 1.72 -18.72
CA LEU A 174 -10.70 0.47 -19.31
C LEU A 174 -11.56 0.08 -20.51
N PRO A 175 -11.00 -0.63 -21.50
CA PRO A 175 -11.80 -1.28 -22.53
C PRO A 175 -12.93 -2.09 -21.89
N GLY A 176 -14.16 -2.02 -22.41
CA GLY A 176 -15.37 -2.54 -21.73
C GLY A 176 -15.41 -4.04 -21.42
N HIS A 177 -14.41 -4.81 -21.84
CA HIS A 177 -14.24 -6.22 -21.49
C HIS A 177 -13.35 -6.45 -20.25
N MET A 178 -12.75 -5.40 -19.69
CA MET A 178 -11.71 -5.51 -18.67
C MET A 178 -12.10 -4.69 -17.43
N ASN A 179 -11.97 -5.32 -16.26
CA ASN A 179 -12.11 -4.64 -14.97
C ASN A 179 -10.74 -4.23 -14.39
N VAL A 180 -10.76 -3.36 -13.37
CA VAL A 180 -9.56 -2.84 -12.69
C VAL A 180 -8.62 -3.95 -12.22
N LYS A 181 -9.17 -5.05 -11.69
CA LYS A 181 -8.41 -6.21 -11.23
C LYS A 181 -7.62 -6.84 -12.36
N GLU A 182 -8.30 -7.15 -13.45
CA GLU A 182 -7.72 -7.81 -14.60
C GLU A 182 -6.65 -6.94 -15.26
N ALA A 183 -6.93 -5.64 -15.43
CA ALA A 183 -5.96 -4.70 -15.98
C ALA A 183 -4.71 -4.59 -15.12
N THR A 184 -4.87 -4.44 -13.80
CA THR A 184 -3.76 -4.38 -12.84
C THR A 184 -2.94 -5.67 -12.87
N THR A 185 -3.61 -6.83 -12.91
CA THR A 185 -2.95 -8.15 -12.90
C THR A 185 -2.11 -8.34 -14.17
N ARG A 186 -2.69 -8.06 -15.34
CA ARG A 186 -1.98 -8.15 -16.63
C ARG A 186 -0.81 -7.18 -16.72
N PHE A 187 -0.96 -5.96 -16.19
CA PHE A 187 0.13 -4.99 -16.18
C PHE A 187 1.25 -5.41 -15.23
N LEU A 188 0.91 -5.88 -14.03
CA LEU A 188 1.91 -6.37 -13.07
C LEU A 188 2.66 -7.59 -13.60
N ASP A 189 2.00 -8.51 -14.31
CA ASP A 189 2.67 -9.63 -14.98
C ASP A 189 3.74 -9.16 -15.98
N LEU A 190 3.37 -8.20 -16.84
CA LEU A 190 4.27 -7.61 -17.84
C LEU A 190 5.42 -6.83 -17.18
N TYR A 191 5.13 -6.12 -16.10
CA TYR A 191 6.11 -5.42 -15.28
C TYR A 191 7.09 -6.38 -14.60
N LEU A 192 6.57 -7.45 -13.97
CA LEU A 192 7.37 -8.45 -13.27
C LEU A 192 8.20 -9.30 -14.23
N TYR A 193 7.76 -9.53 -15.47
CA TYR A 193 8.58 -10.15 -16.50
C TYR A 193 9.91 -9.40 -16.72
N GLY A 194 9.90 -8.06 -16.57
CA GLY A 194 11.10 -7.24 -16.58
C GLY A 194 11.95 -7.33 -15.32
N VAL A 195 11.40 -7.78 -14.20
CA VAL A 195 12.04 -7.85 -12.87
C VAL A 195 12.66 -9.22 -12.59
N MET A 196 11.99 -10.28 -13.06
CA MET A 196 12.43 -11.67 -12.88
C MET A 196 13.81 -11.90 -13.50
N GLU A 197 14.62 -12.73 -12.85
CA GLU A 197 15.84 -13.24 -13.45
C GLU A 197 15.49 -14.04 -14.70
N ARG A 198 16.24 -13.81 -15.78
CA ARG A 198 15.96 -14.45 -17.07
C ARG A 198 16.73 -15.74 -17.17
N ASP A 199 16.11 -16.75 -17.78
CA ASP A 199 16.86 -17.92 -18.20
C ASP A 199 17.96 -17.45 -19.17
N SER A 200 19.20 -17.78 -18.83
CA SER A 200 20.44 -17.28 -19.45
C SER A 200 20.57 -17.59 -20.95
N SER A 201 19.61 -18.33 -21.52
CA SER A 201 19.47 -18.64 -22.94
C SER A 201 18.96 -17.47 -23.80
N ILE A 202 18.32 -16.44 -23.22
CA ILE A 202 17.81 -15.28 -23.97
C ILE A 202 18.80 -14.11 -23.86
N LYS A 203 19.77 -14.05 -24.78
CA LYS A 203 20.69 -12.91 -24.96
C LYS A 203 19.96 -11.67 -25.47
N THR A 204 19.19 -11.00 -24.61
CA THR A 204 18.69 -9.65 -24.91
C THR A 204 19.69 -8.63 -24.37
N ARG A 205 20.13 -7.73 -25.26
CA ARG A 205 21.11 -6.65 -25.07
C ARG A 205 21.22 -6.16 -23.61
N ARG A 206 22.38 -6.41 -23.00
CA ARG A 206 22.86 -5.69 -21.81
C ARG A 206 23.25 -4.27 -22.22
N GLU A 207 22.29 -3.42 -22.53
CA GLU A 207 22.53 -1.98 -22.39
C GLU A 207 22.39 -1.69 -20.91
N ARG A 208 23.54 -1.56 -20.23
CA ARG A 208 23.61 -1.21 -18.82
C ARG A 208 22.83 0.10 -18.65
N PHE A 209 21.70 0.06 -17.96
CA PHE A 209 21.17 1.27 -17.37
C PHE A 209 22.27 1.83 -16.46
N PRO A 210 22.58 3.14 -16.54
CA PRO A 210 23.61 3.72 -15.70
C PRO A 210 23.26 3.45 -14.23
N PRO A 211 24.26 3.13 -13.38
CA PRO A 211 24.01 2.87 -11.97
C PRO A 211 23.42 4.14 -11.35
N THR A 212 22.26 3.99 -10.70
CA THR A 212 21.59 4.97 -9.82
C THR A 212 21.46 6.38 -10.38
N VAL A 213 20.22 6.82 -10.64
CA VAL A 213 19.93 8.24 -10.87
C VAL A 213 20.47 9.04 -9.66
N PRO A 214 21.41 9.97 -9.85
CA PRO A 214 21.99 10.72 -8.74
C PRO A 214 20.90 11.45 -7.93
N LYS A 215 21.00 11.47 -6.60
CA LYS A 215 20.01 12.14 -5.69
C LYS A 215 19.64 13.58 -6.13
N LYS A 216 20.55 14.26 -6.83
CA LYS A 216 20.37 15.59 -7.42
C LYS A 216 19.25 15.66 -8.48
N ASP A 217 19.02 14.58 -9.22
CA ASP A 217 18.04 14.55 -10.31
C ASP A 217 16.60 14.30 -9.83
N LEU A 218 16.41 13.82 -8.60
CA LEU A 218 15.08 13.74 -7.97
C LEU A 218 14.46 15.11 -7.74
N HIS A 219 15.27 16.14 -7.42
CA HIS A 219 14.76 17.50 -7.25
C HIS A 219 14.25 18.05 -8.58
N SER A 220 14.94 17.78 -9.70
CA SER A 220 14.48 18.16 -11.03
C SER A 220 13.18 17.47 -11.47
N LEU A 221 12.89 16.29 -10.91
CA LEU A 221 11.64 15.57 -11.10
C LEU A 221 10.51 16.19 -10.27
N VAL A 222 10.81 16.62 -9.04
CA VAL A 222 9.87 17.36 -8.17
C VAL A 222 9.46 18.69 -8.81
N ASP A 223 10.41 19.44 -9.36
CA ASP A 223 10.16 20.74 -10.01
C ASP A 223 9.26 20.57 -11.25
N ARG A 224 9.45 19.51 -12.05
CA ARG A 224 8.59 19.19 -13.20
C ARG A 224 7.17 18.75 -12.82
N LEU A 225 6.95 18.33 -11.58
CA LEU A 225 5.63 17.98 -11.05
C LEU A 225 4.88 19.20 -10.48
N GLU A 226 5.58 20.32 -10.24
CA GLU A 226 4.95 21.59 -9.88
C GLU A 226 4.09 22.14 -11.02
N GLU A 227 4.40 21.80 -12.27
CA GLU A 227 3.68 22.26 -13.46
C GLU A 227 2.39 21.47 -13.77
N ARG A 228 2.12 20.34 -13.09
CA ARG A 228 1.05 19.39 -13.48
C ARG A 228 -0.01 19.06 -12.43
N ASP A 229 -0.14 19.87 -11.37
CA ASP A 229 -1.14 19.69 -10.30
C ASP A 229 -1.11 18.28 -9.66
N GLN A 230 0.08 17.67 -9.55
CA GLN A 230 0.29 16.36 -8.92
C GLN A 230 0.87 16.50 -7.50
N LYS A 231 0.19 17.30 -6.66
CA LYS A 231 0.63 17.62 -5.29
C LYS A 231 0.97 16.37 -4.45
N SER A 232 0.17 15.30 -4.56
CA SER A 232 0.45 14.05 -3.83
C SER A 232 1.71 13.31 -4.30
N ALA A 233 2.07 13.38 -5.60
CA ALA A 233 3.32 12.78 -6.09
C ALA A 233 4.54 13.58 -5.60
N ARG A 234 4.39 14.91 -5.52
CA ARG A 234 5.39 15.85 -4.98
C ARG A 234 5.65 15.60 -3.50
N ASP A 235 4.63 15.64 -2.66
CA ASP A 235 4.76 15.49 -1.20
C ASP A 235 5.40 14.14 -0.84
N PHE A 236 5.10 13.10 -1.62
CA PHE A 236 5.69 11.78 -1.48
C PHE A 236 7.17 11.71 -1.89
N LEU A 237 7.56 12.37 -3.00
CA LEU A 237 8.96 12.46 -3.39
C LEU A 237 9.78 13.30 -2.40
N LEU A 238 9.20 14.37 -1.85
CA LEU A 238 9.81 15.16 -0.78
C LEU A 238 10.06 14.31 0.47
N TYR A 239 9.11 13.46 0.83
CA TYR A 239 9.29 12.49 1.91
C TYR A 239 10.46 11.50 1.65
N LEU A 240 10.59 10.96 0.44
CA LEU A 240 11.71 10.09 0.07
C LEU A 240 13.07 10.83 0.09
N VAL A 241 13.09 12.07 -0.39
CA VAL A 241 14.27 12.94 -0.37
C VAL A 241 14.70 13.24 1.06
N ASP A 242 13.77 13.56 1.95
CA ASP A 242 14.06 13.89 3.35
C ASP A 242 14.57 12.67 4.12
N ARG A 243 14.02 11.48 3.85
CA ARG A 243 14.51 10.23 4.43
C ARG A 243 15.93 9.88 3.97
N SER A 244 16.28 10.23 2.72
CA SER A 244 17.63 10.03 2.18
C SER A 244 18.73 10.91 2.80
N LYS A 245 18.34 11.94 3.59
CA LYS A 245 19.25 12.78 4.39
C LYS A 245 19.50 12.21 5.80
N ASN A 246 18.61 11.36 6.29
CA ASN A 246 18.70 10.75 7.63
C ASN A 246 19.36 9.37 7.65
N THR A 247 19.55 8.73 6.48
CA THR A 247 20.48 7.62 6.31
C THR A 247 21.79 8.20 5.80
N GLY A 248 22.66 8.58 6.73
CA GLY A 248 24.01 9.03 6.39
C GLY A 248 24.77 7.91 5.69
N ASP A 249 25.12 8.14 4.43
CA ASP A 249 26.26 7.51 3.78
C ASP A 249 27.28 8.63 3.51
N GLU A 250 28.29 8.69 4.38
CA GLU A 250 29.68 8.78 3.92
C GLU A 250 30.04 7.52 3.15
#